data_AF-A0A6G9H1J1-F1
#
_entry.id   AF-A0A6G9H1J1-F1
#
_cell.length_a   1.000
_cell.length_b   1.000
_cell.length_c   1.000
_cell.angle_alpha   90.00
_cell.angle_beta   90.00
_cell.angle_gamma   90.00
#
_symmetry.space_group_name_H-M   'P 1'
#
loop_
_entity.id
_entity.type
_entity.pdbx_description
1 polymer ?
#
loop_
_entity_poly.entity_id
_entity_poly.type
_entity_poly.pdbx_seq_one_letter_code
_entity_poly.pdbx_strand_id
1 'polypeptide(L)'
;MTTPHTAANTLKYTPLLGTLSVIPWTSDPTDEERNAPYLLAYSLGDGREGPEVGEETMRTVLGEVGLKPGGDLVDVGRNPGLGIKLLVEAGRAVLTMPYLNAQCPVPPEWEEDARGIGQVYFMVATRPWTSGTPGKPVTEEQLRAFVGDDEVLSSAAHCLLPVRSLRG
;
A
#
# COMPACT_ATOMS: atom_id res chain seq x y z
N MET A 1 8.02 -6.61 -13.73
CA MET A 1 8.89 -6.63 -12.52
C MET A 1 8.82 -5.30 -11.79
N THR A 2 8.42 -5.31 -10.51
CA THR A 2 8.32 -4.12 -9.64
C THR A 2 9.21 -4.30 -8.40
N THR A 3 9.64 -3.19 -7.81
CA THR A 3 10.56 -3.22 -6.64
C THR A 3 9.88 -2.57 -5.44
N PRO A 4 9.87 -3.20 -4.25
CA PRO A 4 9.37 -2.57 -3.04
C PRO A 4 10.32 -1.52 -2.47
N HIS A 5 9.73 -0.51 -1.83
CA HIS A 5 10.47 0.62 -1.25
C HIS A 5 10.16 0.75 0.23
N THR A 6 11.21 1.01 1.02
CA THR A 6 11.08 1.27 2.46
C THR A 6 10.23 2.50 2.72
N ALA A 7 9.34 2.39 3.70
CA ALA A 7 8.58 3.50 4.23
C ALA A 7 9.09 3.93 5.60
N ALA A 8 9.06 5.23 5.89
CA ALA A 8 9.29 5.78 7.22
C ALA A 8 8.01 5.69 8.05
N ASN A 9 8.10 5.21 9.29
CA ASN A 9 6.99 5.11 10.24
C ASN A 9 7.22 6.02 11.47
N THR A 10 6.14 6.41 12.13
CA THR A 10 6.18 6.94 13.49
C THR A 10 6.91 6.02 14.46
N LEU A 11 7.75 6.63 15.30
CA LEU A 11 8.58 5.95 16.31
C LEU A 11 7.79 5.02 17.25
N LYS A 12 6.48 5.25 17.43
CA LYS A 12 5.61 4.44 18.29
C LYS A 12 5.50 2.99 17.83
N TYR A 13 5.30 2.76 16.53
CA TYR A 13 4.99 1.42 15.99
C TYR A 13 6.15 0.79 15.22
N THR A 14 7.17 1.57 14.84
CA THR A 14 8.39 1.07 14.20
C THR A 14 9.00 -0.19 14.85
N PRO A 15 9.18 -0.29 16.18
CA PRO A 15 9.80 -1.47 16.76
C PRO A 15 8.94 -2.74 16.67
N LEU A 16 7.61 -2.60 16.52
CA LEU A 16 6.67 -3.72 16.46
C LEU A 16 6.37 -4.14 15.01
N LEU A 17 6.27 -3.19 14.09
CA LEU A 17 6.00 -3.44 12.67
C LEU A 17 7.26 -3.82 11.88
N GLY A 18 8.44 -3.43 12.38
CA GLY A 18 9.69 -3.62 11.66
C GLY A 18 9.72 -2.82 10.36
N THR A 19 10.20 -3.47 9.30
CA THR A 19 10.33 -2.91 7.96
C THR A 19 8.95 -2.81 7.29
N LEU A 20 8.48 -1.58 7.07
CA LEU A 20 7.32 -1.30 6.22
C LEU A 20 7.75 -1.00 4.79
N SER A 21 6.99 -1.51 3.84
CA SER A 21 7.28 -1.41 2.41
C SER A 21 6.05 -1.03 1.62
N VAL A 22 6.26 -0.32 0.51
CA VAL A 22 5.21 -0.04 -0.49
C VAL A 22 5.66 -0.52 -1.86
N ILE A 23 4.75 -1.19 -2.57
CA ILE A 23 4.94 -1.64 -3.95
C ILE A 23 3.79 -1.16 -4.84
N PRO A 24 4.08 -0.48 -5.96
CA PRO A 24 3.08 -0.20 -7.00
C PRO A 24 2.97 -1.38 -7.97
N TRP A 25 1.77 -1.61 -8.50
CA TRP A 25 1.57 -2.47 -9.66
C TRP A 25 0.34 -2.03 -10.47
N THR A 26 0.25 -2.51 -11.70
CA THR A 26 -0.93 -2.40 -12.56
C THR A 26 -1.61 -3.76 -12.67
N SER A 27 -2.94 -3.79 -12.74
CA SER A 27 -3.67 -5.01 -13.11
C SER A 27 -3.24 -5.49 -14.50
N ASP A 28 -3.43 -6.78 -14.76
CA ASP A 28 -3.17 -7.36 -16.07
C ASP A 28 -4.06 -6.67 -17.13
N PRO A 29 -3.55 -6.34 -18.33
CA PRO A 29 -4.35 -5.74 -19.40
C PRO A 29 -5.50 -6.63 -19.90
N THR A 30 -5.59 -7.88 -19.45
CA THR A 30 -6.72 -8.79 -19.72
C THR A 30 -7.84 -8.73 -18.68
N ASP A 31 -7.63 -8.05 -17.55
CA ASP A 31 -8.64 -7.86 -16.50
C ASP A 31 -9.72 -6.85 -16.90
N GLU A 32 -10.93 -6.97 -16.33
CA GLU A 32 -12.06 -6.08 -16.63
C GLU A 32 -11.76 -4.61 -16.27
N GLU A 33 -10.93 -4.41 -15.25
CA GLU A 33 -10.36 -3.13 -14.83
C GLU A 33 -8.97 -2.93 -15.45
N ARG A 34 -8.92 -2.85 -16.79
CA ARG A 34 -7.67 -2.61 -17.51
C ARG A 34 -6.90 -1.43 -16.91
N ASN A 35 -5.64 -1.70 -16.54
CA ASN A 35 -4.67 -0.70 -16.11
C ASN A 35 -5.07 0.10 -14.86
N ALA A 36 -5.92 -0.46 -13.99
CA ALA A 36 -6.15 0.18 -12.70
C ALA A 36 -4.81 0.26 -11.93
N PRO A 37 -4.43 1.44 -11.42
CA PRO A 37 -3.20 1.62 -10.68
C PRO A 37 -3.42 1.21 -9.22
N TYR A 38 -2.59 0.29 -8.76
CA TYR A 38 -2.64 -0.24 -7.40
C TYR A 38 -1.39 0.12 -6.59
N LEU A 39 -1.58 0.26 -5.28
CA LEU A 39 -0.53 0.36 -4.27
C LEU A 39 -0.79 -0.65 -3.14
N LEU A 40 0.27 -1.31 -2.67
CA LEU A 40 0.22 -2.22 -1.54
C LEU A 40 1.23 -1.77 -0.50
N ALA A 41 0.74 -1.52 0.71
CA ALA A 41 1.59 -1.37 1.89
C ALA A 41 1.57 -2.66 2.73
N TYR A 42 2.74 -3.07 3.22
CA TYR A 42 2.89 -4.28 4.01
C TYR A 42 4.11 -4.19 4.93
N SER A 43 4.13 -5.02 5.98
CA SER A 43 5.32 -5.24 6.83
C SER A 43 6.06 -6.49 6.41
N LEU A 44 7.38 -6.56 6.66
CA LEU A 44 8.14 -7.82 6.54
C LEU A 44 7.94 -8.75 7.75
N GLY A 45 7.39 -8.26 8.86
CA GLY A 45 7.22 -9.06 10.08
C GLY A 45 8.52 -9.29 10.85
N ASP A 46 9.55 -8.50 10.54
CA ASP A 46 10.86 -8.45 11.19
C ASP A 46 10.90 -7.47 12.38
N GLY A 47 9.72 -7.13 12.91
CA GLY A 47 9.57 -6.39 14.16
C GLY A 47 10.15 -7.17 15.35
N ARG A 48 10.51 -6.45 16.41
CA ARG A 48 11.22 -7.00 17.58
C ARG A 48 10.45 -8.13 18.28
N GLU A 49 9.13 -8.11 18.18
CA GLU A 49 8.24 -9.06 18.87
C GLU A 49 7.63 -10.11 17.92
N GLY A 50 8.15 -10.17 16.68
CA GLY A 50 7.77 -11.18 15.70
C GLY A 50 6.59 -10.78 14.80
N PRO A 51 6.29 -11.63 13.80
CA PRO A 51 5.29 -11.35 12.77
C PRO A 51 3.86 -11.30 13.31
N GLU A 52 3.51 -12.08 14.33
CA GLU A 52 2.17 -12.11 14.94
C GLU A 52 1.84 -10.78 15.61
N VAL A 53 2.78 -10.24 16.40
CA VAL A 53 2.63 -8.92 17.03
C VAL A 53 2.63 -7.81 15.99
N GLY A 54 3.42 -7.96 14.91
CA GLY A 54 3.38 -7.06 13.77
C GLY A 54 2.00 -7.00 13.12
N GLU A 55 1.35 -8.14 12.91
CA GLU A 55 0.00 -8.21 12.35
C GLU A 55 -1.05 -7.53 13.25
N GLU A 56 -1.05 -7.84 14.55
CA GLU A 56 -1.96 -7.20 15.53
C GLU A 56 -1.72 -5.68 15.61
N THR A 57 -0.46 -5.27 15.55
CA THR A 57 -0.09 -3.86 15.52
C THR A 57 -0.62 -3.20 14.26
N MET A 58 -0.50 -3.83 13.08
CA MET A 58 -1.01 -3.27 11.83
C MET A 58 -2.54 -3.10 11.89
N ARG A 59 -3.26 -4.06 12.46
CA ARG A 59 -4.72 -3.96 12.68
C ARG A 59 -5.08 -2.78 13.57
N THR A 60 -4.36 -2.59 14.67
CA THR A 60 -4.55 -1.45 15.59
C THR A 60 -4.32 -0.13 14.89
N VAL A 61 -3.22 -0.05 14.15
CA VAL A 61 -2.79 1.13 13.41
C VAL A 61 -3.78 1.53 12.32
N LEU A 62 -4.34 0.57 11.59
CA LEU A 62 -5.40 0.81 10.62
C LEU A 62 -6.67 1.35 11.28
N GLY A 63 -7.06 0.77 12.42
CA GLY A 63 -8.18 1.24 13.21
C GLY A 63 -8.03 2.68 13.69
N GLU A 64 -6.83 3.08 14.14
CA GLU A 64 -6.53 4.47 14.54
C GLU A 64 -6.67 5.47 13.38
N VAL A 65 -6.45 5.03 12.15
CA VAL A 65 -6.59 5.85 10.93
C VAL A 65 -7.98 5.79 10.32
N GLY A 66 -8.88 4.98 10.90
CA GLY A 66 -10.26 4.84 10.45
C GLY A 66 -10.44 3.89 9.27
N LEU A 67 -9.43 3.05 8.99
CA LEU A 67 -9.54 1.95 8.05
C LEU A 67 -9.85 0.66 8.83
N LYS A 68 -10.78 -0.15 8.30
CA LYS A 68 -11.18 -1.42 8.93
C LYS A 68 -10.53 -2.58 8.17
N PRO A 69 -9.63 -3.36 8.80
CA PRO A 69 -9.15 -4.63 8.24
C PRO A 69 -10.33 -5.56 7.93
N GLY A 70 -10.37 -6.11 6.72
CA GLY A 70 -11.49 -6.93 6.23
C GLY A 70 -12.83 -6.20 6.11
N GLY A 71 -12.80 -4.87 6.10
CA GLY A 71 -13.98 -4.03 5.88
C GLY A 71 -14.22 -3.72 4.41
N ASP A 72 -15.30 -2.97 4.15
CA ASP A 72 -15.61 -2.47 2.82
C ASP A 72 -14.57 -1.47 2.31
N LEU A 73 -14.51 -1.31 0.98
CA LEU A 73 -13.67 -0.33 0.31
C LEU A 73 -14.03 1.10 0.75
N VAL A 74 -13.05 1.83 1.29
CA VAL A 74 -13.23 3.22 1.75
C VAL A 74 -12.80 4.21 0.66
N ASP A 75 -13.68 5.12 0.24
CA ASP A 75 -13.31 6.24 -0.62
C ASP A 75 -12.74 7.41 0.22
N VAL A 76 -11.42 7.62 0.19
CA VAL A 76 -10.75 8.70 0.93
C VAL A 76 -11.12 10.08 0.39
N GLY A 77 -11.47 10.20 -0.89
CA GLY A 77 -11.94 11.45 -1.48
C GLY A 77 -13.25 11.93 -0.85
N ARG A 78 -14.10 11.00 -0.38
CA ARG A 78 -15.33 11.31 0.36
C ARG A 78 -15.11 11.48 1.87
N ASN A 79 -13.92 11.17 2.38
CA ASN A 79 -13.59 11.25 3.80
C ASN A 79 -12.20 11.89 4.02
N PRO A 80 -12.06 13.22 3.80
CA PRO A 80 -10.77 13.91 3.89
C PRO A 80 -10.17 13.94 5.31
N GLY A 81 -10.93 13.56 6.34
CA GLY A 81 -10.48 13.50 7.72
C GLY A 81 -9.53 12.36 8.06
N LEU A 82 -9.41 11.34 7.18
CA LEU A 82 -8.58 10.14 7.43
C LEU A 82 -7.05 10.43 7.40
N GLY A 83 -6.63 11.61 6.95
CA GLY A 83 -5.21 11.99 6.97
C GLY A 83 -4.32 11.21 6.01
N ILE A 84 -4.91 10.43 5.10
CA ILE A 84 -4.21 9.68 4.04
C ILE A 84 -4.12 10.57 2.80
N LYS A 85 -2.91 10.68 2.23
CA LYS A 85 -2.65 11.50 1.05
C LYS A 85 -1.77 10.74 0.07
N LEU A 86 -2.11 10.83 -1.22
CA LEU A 86 -1.31 10.33 -2.32
C LEU A 86 -0.99 11.48 -3.28
N LEU A 87 0.30 11.72 -3.48
CA LEU A 87 0.82 12.61 -4.51
C LEU A 87 1.50 11.74 -5.57
N VAL A 88 1.15 11.91 -6.84
CA VAL A 88 1.82 11.25 -7.96
C VAL A 88 2.48 12.32 -8.81
N GLU A 89 3.81 12.29 -8.90
CA GLU A 89 4.58 13.25 -9.69
C GLU A 89 5.99 12.79 -10.05
N ALA A 90 6.38 13.09 -11.30
CA ALA A 90 7.73 12.91 -11.81
C ALA A 90 8.26 11.47 -11.63
N GLY A 91 7.43 10.48 -11.98
CA GLY A 91 7.74 9.06 -11.87
C GLY A 91 7.73 8.55 -10.44
N ARG A 92 7.05 9.24 -9.51
CA ARG A 92 7.00 8.87 -8.09
C ARG A 92 5.58 8.88 -7.56
N ALA A 93 5.24 7.90 -6.73
CA ALA A 93 4.13 7.95 -5.80
C ALA A 93 4.64 8.25 -4.40
N VAL A 94 4.11 9.31 -3.77
CA VAL A 94 4.39 9.72 -2.40
C VAL A 94 3.13 9.50 -1.58
N LEU A 95 3.17 8.50 -0.73
CA LEU A 95 2.11 8.13 0.19
C LEU A 95 2.42 8.69 1.58
N THR A 96 1.47 9.45 2.14
CA THR A 96 1.57 10.01 3.49
C THR A 96 0.35 9.60 4.31
N MET A 97 0.61 8.98 5.45
CA MET A 97 -0.35 8.55 6.46
C MET A 97 0.25 8.76 7.86
N PRO A 98 -0.56 8.81 8.93
CA PRO A 98 -0.09 9.03 10.29
C PRO A 98 1.09 8.16 10.75
N TYR A 99 1.23 6.94 10.22
CA TYR A 99 2.27 5.98 10.59
C TYR A 99 3.09 5.48 9.37
N LEU A 100 2.84 6.01 8.18
CA LEU A 100 3.45 5.49 6.95
C LEU A 100 3.73 6.66 6.01
N ASN A 101 5.01 6.92 5.77
CA ASN A 101 5.48 7.84 4.74
C ASN A 101 6.36 7.07 3.79
N ALA A 102 5.88 6.84 2.57
CA ALA A 102 6.58 6.08 1.56
C ALA A 102 6.75 6.91 0.29
N GLN A 103 7.89 6.75 -0.35
CA GLN A 103 8.12 7.25 -1.70
C GLN A 103 8.64 6.11 -2.56
N CYS A 104 7.86 5.73 -3.57
CA CYS A 104 8.26 4.68 -4.51
C CYS A 104 8.28 5.23 -5.96
N PRO A 105 9.30 4.87 -6.76
CA PRO A 105 9.24 5.01 -8.20
C PRO A 105 8.08 4.18 -8.75
N VAL A 106 7.41 4.73 -9.75
CA VAL A 106 6.31 4.10 -10.47
C VAL A 106 6.65 4.07 -11.96
N PRO A 107 6.22 3.03 -12.70
CA PRO A 107 6.34 3.02 -14.15
C PRO A 107 5.58 4.21 -14.79
N PRO A 108 6.03 4.73 -15.94
CA PRO A 108 5.33 5.81 -16.65
C PRO A 108 3.85 5.50 -16.93
N GLU A 109 3.56 4.28 -17.37
CA GLU A 109 2.19 3.82 -17.64
C GLU A 109 1.31 3.89 -16.39
N TRP A 110 1.84 3.46 -15.23
CA TRP A 110 1.13 3.53 -13.96
C TRP A 110 0.82 4.98 -13.56
N GLU A 111 1.75 5.91 -13.77
CA GLU A 111 1.52 7.33 -13.47
C GLU A 111 0.47 7.94 -14.41
N GLU A 112 0.53 7.62 -15.72
CA GLU A 112 -0.46 8.06 -16.69
C GLU A 112 -1.87 7.57 -16.33
N ASP A 113 -2.00 6.28 -16.01
CA ASP A 113 -3.27 5.69 -15.60
C ASP A 113 -3.78 6.30 -14.28
N ALA A 114 -2.91 6.46 -13.26
CA ALA A 114 -3.26 7.11 -11.99
C ALA A 114 -3.77 8.53 -12.17
N ARG A 115 -3.14 9.31 -13.06
CA ARG A 115 -3.58 10.68 -13.37
C ARG A 115 -4.86 10.71 -14.20
N GLY A 116 -5.01 9.82 -15.17
CA GLY A 116 -6.19 9.74 -16.03
C GLY A 116 -7.43 9.31 -15.27
N ILE A 117 -7.29 8.32 -14.39
CA ILE A 117 -8.37 7.79 -13.52
C ILE A 117 -8.63 8.74 -12.34
N GLY A 118 -7.61 9.45 -11.86
CA GLY A 118 -7.69 10.39 -10.74
C GLY A 118 -7.73 9.73 -9.36
N GLN A 119 -7.62 8.41 -9.30
CA GLN A 119 -7.61 7.62 -8.07
C GLN A 119 -6.75 6.37 -8.22
N VAL A 120 -6.26 5.87 -7.10
CA VAL A 120 -5.44 4.67 -6.99
C VAL A 120 -6.06 3.74 -5.96
N TYR A 121 -6.15 2.46 -6.27
CA TYR A 121 -6.57 1.45 -5.30
C TYR A 121 -5.42 1.18 -4.34
N PHE A 122 -5.66 1.35 -3.05
CA PHE A 122 -4.67 1.15 -2.02
C PHE A 122 -5.08 0.05 -1.05
N MET A 123 -4.25 -0.97 -0.98
CA MET A 123 -4.38 -2.11 -0.08
C MET A 123 -3.32 -2.00 1.03
N VAL A 124 -3.74 -2.23 2.27
CA VAL A 124 -2.82 -2.39 3.41
C VAL A 124 -2.97 -3.80 3.96
N ALA A 125 -1.96 -4.64 3.71
CA ALA A 125 -1.94 -5.99 4.23
C ALA A 125 -1.66 -5.96 5.74
N THR A 126 -2.48 -6.67 6.52
CA THR A 126 -2.20 -6.93 7.94
C THR A 126 -1.20 -8.07 8.09
N ARG A 127 -1.24 -9.04 7.18
CA ARG A 127 -0.30 -10.17 7.17
C ARG A 127 1.07 -9.74 6.66
N PRO A 128 2.16 -10.12 7.34
CA PRO A 128 3.51 -9.85 6.87
C PRO A 128 3.84 -10.55 5.55
N TRP A 129 4.62 -9.90 4.69
CA TRP A 129 5.14 -10.49 3.45
C TRP A 129 6.67 -10.55 3.45
N THR A 130 7.20 -11.63 4.05
CA THR A 130 8.65 -11.81 4.25
C THR A 130 9.45 -11.84 2.95
N SER A 131 8.87 -12.36 1.87
CA SER A 131 9.52 -12.47 0.55
C SER A 131 9.53 -11.17 -0.24
N GLY A 132 8.70 -10.19 0.12
CA GLY A 132 8.65 -8.86 -0.49
C GLY A 132 9.75 -7.92 0.02
N THR A 133 11.00 -8.37 0.16
CA THR A 133 12.05 -7.54 0.76
C THR A 133 12.35 -6.28 -0.09
N PRO A 134 12.38 -5.07 0.49
CA PRO A 134 12.77 -3.84 -0.21
C PRO A 134 14.11 -3.94 -0.94
N GLY A 135 14.18 -3.31 -2.11
CA GLY A 135 15.39 -3.31 -2.94
C GLY A 135 15.66 -4.64 -3.66
N LYS A 136 14.87 -5.70 -3.41
CA LYS A 136 14.89 -6.92 -4.24
C LYS A 136 13.72 -6.87 -5.23
N PRO A 137 13.94 -7.25 -6.50
CA PRO A 137 12.85 -7.37 -7.46
C PRO A 137 11.82 -8.40 -6.96
N VAL A 138 10.55 -8.05 -7.10
CA VAL A 138 9.43 -8.97 -6.90
C VAL A 138 8.88 -9.32 -8.28
N THR A 139 8.71 -10.62 -8.54
CA THR A 139 8.09 -11.06 -9.80
C THR A 139 6.58 -10.87 -9.75
N GLU A 140 5.94 -10.81 -10.92
CA GLU A 140 4.49 -10.68 -11.02
C GLU A 140 3.77 -11.88 -10.40
N GLU A 141 4.34 -13.07 -10.52
CA GLU A 141 3.81 -14.29 -9.92
C GLU A 141 3.88 -14.23 -8.38
N GLN A 142 4.97 -13.71 -7.82
CA GLN A 142 5.10 -13.55 -6.37
C GLN A 142 4.10 -12.53 -5.82
N LEU A 143 3.94 -11.40 -6.52
CA LEU A 143 2.96 -10.39 -6.14
C LEU A 143 1.55 -10.97 -6.24
N ARG A 144 1.19 -11.60 -7.37
CA ARG A 144 -0.11 -12.23 -7.61
C ARG A 144 -0.41 -13.32 -6.58
N ALA A 145 0.57 -14.13 -6.20
CA ALA A 145 0.39 -15.14 -5.16
C ALA A 145 0.08 -14.51 -3.79
N PHE A 146 0.66 -13.35 -3.47
CA PHE A 146 0.40 -12.66 -2.21
C PHE A 146 -0.93 -11.90 -2.23
N VAL A 147 -1.18 -11.05 -3.24
CA VAL A 147 -2.42 -10.25 -3.30
C VAL A 147 -3.63 -11.06 -3.75
N GLY A 148 -3.44 -12.25 -4.31
CA GLY A 148 -4.51 -13.19 -4.67
C GLY A 148 -4.82 -14.23 -3.58
N ASP A 149 -4.09 -14.22 -2.46
CA ASP A 149 -4.37 -15.09 -1.33
C ASP A 149 -5.62 -14.60 -0.58
N ASP A 150 -6.57 -15.50 -0.37
CA ASP A 150 -7.87 -15.17 0.23
C ASP A 150 -7.74 -14.67 1.67
N GLU A 151 -6.80 -15.19 2.47
CA GLU A 151 -6.55 -14.70 3.83
C GLU A 151 -5.94 -13.30 3.81
N VAL A 152 -5.06 -13.00 2.86
CA VAL A 152 -4.51 -11.64 2.67
C VAL A 152 -5.63 -10.67 2.27
N LEU A 153 -6.42 -11.00 1.26
CA LEU A 153 -7.50 -10.13 0.76
C LEU A 153 -8.58 -9.87 1.81
N SER A 154 -9.03 -10.91 2.51
CA SER A 154 -10.10 -10.83 3.51
C SER A 154 -9.67 -10.17 4.82
N SER A 155 -8.37 -10.09 5.08
CA SER A 155 -7.84 -9.41 6.28
C SER A 155 -7.28 -8.02 6.02
N ALA A 156 -6.94 -7.68 4.78
CA ALA A 156 -6.41 -6.37 4.41
C ALA A 156 -7.45 -5.26 4.57
N ALA A 157 -6.98 -4.03 4.75
CA ALA A 157 -7.79 -2.84 4.59
C ALA A 157 -7.68 -2.33 3.15
N HIS A 158 -8.78 -1.82 2.62
CA HIS A 158 -8.89 -1.37 1.23
C HIS A 158 -9.44 0.06 1.16
N CYS A 159 -8.80 0.91 0.36
CA CYS A 159 -9.32 2.26 0.12
C CYS A 159 -8.94 2.82 -1.27
N LEU A 160 -9.73 3.76 -1.75
CA LEU A 160 -9.46 4.54 -2.97
C LEU A 160 -8.80 5.86 -2.57
N LEU A 161 -7.60 6.10 -3.09
CA LEU A 161 -6.83 7.31 -2.81
C LEU A 161 -6.98 8.31 -3.96
N PRO A 162 -7.48 9.53 -3.71
CA PRO A 162 -7.50 10.56 -4.74
C PRO A 162 -6.06 10.97 -5.08
N VAL A 163 -5.75 10.99 -6.37
CA VAL A 163 -4.43 11.38 -6.87
C VAL A 163 -4.31 12.90 -6.85
N ARG A 164 -3.25 13.39 -6.22
CA ARG A 164 -2.91 14.82 -6.19
C ARG A 164 -1.64 15.08 -6.99
N SER A 165 -1.43 16.33 -7.38
CA SER A 165 -0.19 16.82 -8.00
C SER A 165 0.28 18.10 -7.29
N LEU A 166 1.57 18.45 -7.39
CA LEU A 166 2.13 19.67 -6.80
C LEU A 166 1.67 20.95 -7.52
N ARG A 167 1.09 20.81 -8.73
CA ARG A 167 0.63 21.92 -9.57
C ARG A 167 -0.89 22.02 -9.69
N GLY A 168 -1.66 21.33 -8.84
CA GLY A 168 -3.13 21.34 -8.85
C GLY A 168 -3.73 21.37 -7.46
#